data_AF-A0A097DDU1-F1
#
_entry.id   AF-A0A097DDU1-F1
#
_cell.length_a   1.000
_cell.length_b   1.000
_cell.length_c   1.000
_cell.angle_alpha   90.00
_cell.angle_beta   90.00
_cell.angle_gamma   90.00
#
_symmetry.space_group_name_H-M   'P 1'
#
loop_
_entity.id
_entity.type
_entity.pdbx_description
1 polymer ?
#
loop_
_entity_poly.entity_id
_entity_poly.type
_entity_poly.pdbx_seq_one_letter_code
_entity_poly.pdbx_strand_id
1 'polypeptide(L)'
;DFKGAGVALGMFNTDASIIDFAHSSFKYALERKYPLYLSTKNTILKKYDGRFKDIFQEIYERDYKSQYDAAGIWYEHRLIDDMVAYAMKSE
;
A
#
# COMPACT_ATOMS: atom_id res chain seq x y z
N ASP A 1 26.03 17.75 12.23
CA ASP A 1 27.26 16.99 11.98
C ASP A 1 27.26 15.66 12.68
N PHE A 2 27.51 14.59 11.91
CA PHE A 2 27.84 13.28 12.43
C PHE A 2 29.37 13.21 12.59
N LYS A 3 29.90 13.05 13.81
CA LYS A 3 31.34 13.21 14.12
C LYS A 3 32.08 11.93 14.54
N GLY A 4 31.54 10.76 14.23
CA GLY A 4 32.12 9.46 14.61
C GLY A 4 31.42 8.31 13.89
N ALA A 5 31.77 7.06 14.26
CA ALA A 5 31.14 5.87 13.69
C ALA A 5 29.61 5.92 13.87
N GLY A 6 28.88 5.63 12.79
CA GLY A 6 27.43 5.76 12.80
C GLY A 6 26.79 5.23 11.53
N VAL A 7 25.47 5.08 11.58
CA VAL A 7 24.62 4.63 10.47
C VAL A 7 23.58 5.71 10.22
N ALA A 8 23.34 6.02 8.95
CA ALA A 8 22.25 6.89 8.53
C ALA A 8 21.60 6.29 7.28
N LEU A 9 20.27 6.37 7.22
CA LEU A 9 19.47 5.96 6.07
C LEU A 9 18.45 7.06 5.79
N GLY A 10 18.35 7.48 4.53
CA GLY A 10 17.35 8.42 4.05
C GLY A 10 16.65 7.84 2.83
N MET A 11 15.32 7.92 2.81
CA MET A 11 14.49 7.49 1.69
C MET A 11 13.46 8.57 1.40
N PHE A 12 13.22 8.82 0.12
CA PHE A 12 12.23 9.78 -0.35
C PHE A 12 11.53 9.23 -1.57
N ASN A 13 10.20 9.20 -1.51
CA ASN A 13 9.35 8.85 -2.63
C ASN A 13 8.45 10.02 -2.94
N THR A 14 8.25 10.28 -4.22
CA THR A 14 7.39 11.37 -4.68
C THR A 14 5.95 10.89 -4.73
N ASP A 15 5.00 11.78 -4.49
CA ASP A 15 3.57 11.44 -4.63
C ASP A 15 3.28 10.93 -6.05
N ALA A 16 3.88 11.52 -7.09
CA ALA A 16 3.74 11.06 -8.48
C ALA A 16 4.13 9.59 -8.64
N SER A 17 5.28 9.18 -8.13
CA SER A 17 5.71 7.77 -8.17
C SER A 17 4.78 6.83 -7.38
N ILE A 18 4.19 7.31 -6.28
CA ILE A 18 3.25 6.51 -5.47
C ILE A 18 1.92 6.35 -6.21
N ILE A 19 1.44 7.41 -6.86
CA ILE A 19 0.23 7.40 -7.69
C ILE A 19 0.38 6.43 -8.86
N ASP A 20 1.48 6.51 -9.59
CA ASP A 20 1.76 5.61 -10.71
C ASP A 20 1.82 4.15 -10.26
N PHE A 21 2.46 3.90 -9.12
CA PHE A 21 2.53 2.57 -8.52
C PHE A 21 1.15 2.05 -8.09
N ALA A 22 0.30 2.90 -7.51
CA ALA A 22 -1.07 2.54 -7.15
C ALA A 22 -1.88 2.15 -8.38
N HIS A 23 -1.85 2.96 -9.45
CA HIS A 23 -2.55 2.64 -10.69
C HIS A 23 -2.07 1.32 -11.31
N SER A 24 -0.76 1.09 -11.34
CA SER A 24 -0.19 -0.17 -11.83
C SER A 24 -0.69 -1.36 -11.01
N SER A 25 -0.75 -1.22 -9.68
CA SER A 25 -1.17 -2.28 -8.77
C SER A 25 -2.65 -2.62 -8.92
N PHE A 26 -3.52 -1.60 -8.99
CA PHE A 26 -4.96 -1.79 -9.18
C PHE A 26 -5.30 -2.40 -10.53
N LYS A 27 -4.67 -1.93 -11.62
CA LYS A 27 -4.89 -2.48 -12.97
C LYS A 27 -4.53 -3.97 -13.03
N TYR A 28 -3.39 -4.34 -12.45
CA TYR A 28 -2.92 -5.72 -12.43
C TYR A 28 -3.81 -6.65 -11.61
N ALA A 29 -4.26 -6.21 -10.44
CA ALA A 29 -5.18 -6.98 -9.61
C ALA A 29 -6.56 -7.13 -10.27
N LEU A 30 -7.06 -6.08 -10.92
CA LEU A 30 -8.32 -6.12 -11.67
C LEU A 30 -8.24 -7.07 -12.87
N GLU A 31 -7.16 -7.03 -13.65
CA GLU A 31 -6.92 -7.94 -14.78
C GLU A 31 -6.96 -9.41 -14.34
N ARG A 32 -6.39 -9.68 -13.17
CA ARG A 32 -6.37 -11.03 -12.58
C ARG A 32 -7.61 -11.41 -11.81
N LYS A 33 -8.52 -10.46 -11.60
CA LYS A 33 -9.70 -10.61 -10.75
C LYS A 33 -9.33 -11.09 -9.34
N TYR A 34 -8.27 -10.53 -8.76
CA TYR A 34 -7.85 -10.80 -7.38
C TYR A 34 -8.05 -9.59 -6.47
N PRO A 35 -8.44 -9.80 -5.20
CA PRO A 35 -8.40 -8.73 -4.20
C PRO A 35 -6.97 -8.17 -4.06
N LEU A 36 -6.87 -6.86 -3.80
CA LEU A 36 -5.60 -6.18 -3.57
C LEU A 36 -5.48 -5.77 -2.11
N TYR A 37 -4.35 -6.10 -1.49
CA TYR A 37 -4.02 -5.66 -0.14
C TYR A 37 -2.77 -4.79 -0.16
N LEU A 38 -2.88 -3.54 0.32
CA LEU A 38 -1.70 -2.72 0.64
C LEU A 38 -1.36 -2.95 2.11
N SER A 39 -0.18 -3.49 2.37
CA SER A 39 0.32 -3.69 3.73
C SER A 39 1.47 -2.74 4.05
N THR A 40 1.43 -2.12 5.24
CA THR A 40 2.44 -1.13 5.66
C THR A 40 2.79 -1.30 7.14
N LYS A 41 3.88 -0.67 7.59
CA LYS A 41 4.24 -0.55 9.01
C LYS A 41 3.89 0.85 9.53
N ASN A 42 2.68 1.32 9.20
CA ASN A 42 2.18 2.67 9.52
C ASN A 42 2.15 2.98 11.03
N THR A 43 2.29 1.99 11.90
CA THR A 43 2.47 2.20 13.34
C THR A 43 3.84 2.81 13.68
N ILE A 44 4.88 2.50 12.89
CA ILE A 44 6.26 2.92 13.09
C ILE A 44 6.61 4.11 12.17
N LEU A 45 6.24 4.04 10.89
CA LEU A 45 6.52 5.07 9.89
C LEU A 45 5.28 5.91 9.55
N LYS A 46 4.58 6.42 10.58
CA LYS A 46 3.27 7.07 10.47
C LYS A 46 3.08 8.05 9.30
N LYS A 47 4.06 8.94 9.08
CA LYS A 47 3.95 9.95 8.02
C LYS A 47 4.25 9.39 6.64
N TYR A 48 5.29 8.57 6.55
CA TYR A 48 5.77 8.03 5.28
C TYR A 48 4.81 6.96 4.75
N ASP A 49 4.52 5.93 5.55
CA ASP A 49 3.56 4.88 5.19
C ASP A 49 2.12 5.42 5.12
N GLY A 50 1.79 6.41 5.97
CA GLY A 50 0.51 7.10 5.91
C GLY A 50 0.28 7.76 4.55
N ARG A 51 1.32 8.36 3.94
CA ARG A 51 1.19 8.98 2.62
C ARG A 51 0.88 7.95 1.52
N PHE A 52 1.50 6.78 1.57
CA PHE A 52 1.14 5.67 0.67
C PHE A 52 -0.30 5.23 0.87
N LYS A 53 -0.72 5.00 2.13
CA LYS A 53 -2.09 4.59 2.45
C LYS A 53 -3.12 5.58 1.91
N ASP A 54 -2.92 6.86 2.17
CA ASP A 54 -3.88 7.91 1.79
C ASP A 54 -3.99 8.01 0.27
N ILE A 55 -2.86 8.03 -0.45
CA ILE A 55 -2.86 8.06 -1.93
C ILE A 55 -3.55 6.83 -2.53
N PHE A 56 -3.24 5.62 -2.04
CA PHE A 56 -3.89 4.41 -2.54
C PHE A 56 -5.40 4.41 -2.28
N GLN A 57 -5.83 4.88 -1.10
CA GLN A 57 -7.25 4.97 -0.76
C GLN A 57 -7.98 5.96 -1.67
N GLU A 58 -7.42 7.17 -1.86
CA GLU A 58 -7.98 8.19 -2.74
C GLU A 58 -8.14 7.68 -4.18
N ILE A 59 -7.11 7.02 -4.73
CA ILE A 59 -7.15 6.44 -6.08
C ILE A 59 -8.18 5.32 -6.18
N TYR A 60 -8.24 4.43 -5.18
CA TYR A 60 -9.21 3.35 -5.18
C TYR A 60 -10.64 3.88 -5.23
N GLU A 61 -10.98 4.81 -4.33
CA GLU A 61 -12.32 5.38 -4.25
C GLU A 61 -12.71 6.15 -5.52
N ARG A 62 -11.79 6.94 -6.06
CA ARG A 62 -12.04 7.79 -7.23
C ARG A 62 -12.14 6.99 -8.52
N ASP A 63 -11.23 6.06 -8.75
CA ASP A 63 -10.98 5.51 -10.10
C ASP A 63 -11.34 4.01 -10.24
N TYR A 64 -11.28 3.22 -9.16
CA TYR A 64 -11.31 1.76 -9.26
C TYR A 64 -12.46 1.09 -8.53
N LYS A 65 -13.07 1.73 -7.54
CA LYS A 65 -14.09 1.12 -6.68
C LYS A 65 -15.23 0.49 -7.48
N SER A 66 -15.78 1.22 -8.46
CA SER A 66 -16.86 0.71 -9.31
C SER A 66 -16.46 -0.52 -10.14
N GLN A 67 -15.22 -0.55 -10.64
CA GLN A 67 -14.68 -1.66 -11.44
C GLN A 67 -14.41 -2.90 -10.57
N TYR A 68 -13.91 -2.68 -9.35
CA TYR A 68 -13.69 -3.73 -8.36
C TYR A 68 -14.99 -4.33 -7.87
N ASP A 69 -15.96 -3.48 -7.51
CA ASP A 69 -17.30 -3.90 -7.10
C ASP A 69 -17.99 -4.71 -8.23
N ALA A 70 -17.84 -4.31 -9.49
CA ALA A 70 -18.36 -5.06 -10.65
C ALA A 70 -17.65 -6.42 -10.88
N ALA A 71 -16.38 -6.52 -10.52
CA ALA A 71 -15.61 -7.77 -10.62
C ALA A 71 -15.74 -8.66 -9.36
N GLY A 72 -16.44 -8.20 -8.31
CA GLY A 72 -16.60 -8.93 -7.05
C GLY A 72 -15.32 -9.03 -6.22
N ILE A 73 -14.37 -8.12 -6.42
CA ILE A 73 -13.10 -8.04 -5.69
C ILE A 73 -13.00 -6.72 -4.93
N TRP A 74 -12.06 -6.61 -3.99
CA TRP A 74 -11.90 -5.42 -3.15
C TRP A 74 -10.45 -4.99 -3.03
N TYR A 75 -10.28 -3.75 -2.58
CA TYR A 75 -9.02 -3.24 -2.05
C TYR A 75 -9.14 -3.06 -0.54
N GLU A 76 -8.09 -3.41 0.20
CA GLU A 76 -8.00 -3.16 1.63
C GLU A 76 -6.59 -2.77 2.03
N HIS A 77 -6.47 -1.77 2.91
CA HIS A 77 -5.23 -1.51 3.63
C HIS A 77 -5.18 -2.31 4.93
N ARG A 78 -4.04 -2.95 5.22
CA ARG A 78 -3.79 -3.64 6.49
C ARG A 78 -2.41 -3.31 7.06
N LEU A 79 -2.25 -3.48 8.37
CA LEU A 79 -0.91 -3.48 8.95
C LEU A 79 -0.20 -4.77 8.56
N ILE A 80 1.12 -4.69 8.37
CA ILE A 80 1.91 -5.86 7.97
C ILE A 80 1.83 -7.00 8.99
N ASP A 81 1.72 -6.68 10.27
CA ASP A 81 1.61 -7.69 11.34
C ASP A 81 0.30 -8.48 11.23
N ASP A 82 -0.80 -7.80 10.88
CA ASP A 82 -2.09 -8.43 10.65
C ASP A 82 -2.08 -9.32 9.41
N MET A 83 -1.35 -8.90 8.36
CA MET A 83 -1.20 -9.70 7.14
C MET A 83 -0.36 -10.96 7.36
N VAL A 84 0.72 -10.88 8.15
CA VAL A 84 1.50 -12.05 8.53
C VAL A 84 0.65 -13.01 9.37
N ALA A 85 -0.10 -12.50 10.34
CA ALA A 85 -1.00 -13.31 11.15
C ALA A 85 -2.12 -13.97 10.30
N TYR A 86 -2.65 -13.26 9.31
CA TYR A 86 -3.63 -13.80 8.36
C TYR A 86 -3.02 -14.94 7.54
N ALA A 87 -1.84 -14.73 6.94
CA ALA A 87 -1.16 -15.73 6.11
C ALA A 87 -0.79 -17.01 6.89
N MET A 88 -0.42 -16.88 8.18
CA MET A 88 -0.11 -18.03 9.03
C MET A 88 -1.35 -18.81 9.48
N LYS A 89 -2.53 -18.18 9.47
CA LYS A 89 -3.80 -18.81 9.88
C LYS A 89 -4.59 -19.38 8.71
N SER A 90 -4.22 -19.06 7.47
CA SER A 90 -4.93 -19.47 6.26
C SER A 90 -4.54 -20.85 5.74
N GLU A 91 -4.20 -21.79 6.63
CA GLU A 91 -4.10 -23.23 6.34
C GLU A 91 -5.43 -23.96 6.62
#